data_AF-A0A6C0B1M1-F1
#
_entry.id   AF-A0A6C0B1M1-F1
#
_cell.length_a   1.000
_cell.length_b   1.000
_cell.length_c   1.000
_cell.angle_alpha   90.00
_cell.angle_beta   90.00
_cell.angle_gamma   90.00
#
_symmetry.space_group_name_H-M   'P 1'
#
loop_
_entity.id
_entity.type
_entity.pdbx_description
1 polymer ?
#
loop_
_entity_poly.entity_id
_entity_poly.type
_entity_poly.pdbx_seq_one_letter_code
_entity_poly.pdbx_strand_id
1 'polypeptide(L)' 'MVPAIRVQGKWYSILPKPYEPERQTYNIAYAIISKGISPEVAYREWFAQERKDAKLLYPSFRKDE' A
#
# COMPACT_ATOMS: atom_id res chain seq x y z
N MET A 1 7.70 -17.24 -8.96
CA MET A 1 6.86 -16.60 -9.99
C MET A 1 6.89 -15.11 -9.69
N VAL A 2 7.27 -14.24 -10.64
CA VAL A 2 7.26 -12.79 -10.37
C VAL A 2 5.81 -12.37 -10.22
N PRO A 3 5.44 -11.76 -9.10
CA PRO A 3 4.06 -11.43 -8.82
C PRO A 3 3.60 -10.31 -9.74
N ALA A 4 2.46 -10.52 -10.39
CA ALA A 4 1.95 -9.66 -11.45
C ALA A 4 0.57 -9.11 -11.10
N ILE A 5 0.36 -7.82 -11.33
CA ILE A 5 -0.96 -7.19 -11.19
C ILE A 5 -1.50 -6.87 -12.58
N ARG A 6 -2.80 -7.11 -12.78
CA ARG A 6 -3.52 -6.72 -13.99
C ARG A 6 -4.33 -5.44 -13.71
N VAL A 7 -4.03 -4.37 -14.45
CA VAL A 7 -4.77 -3.11 -14.37
C VAL A 7 -5.17 -2.69 -15.78
N GLN A 8 -6.46 -2.44 -15.99
CA GLN A 8 -7.02 -2.02 -17.29
C GLN A 8 -6.57 -2.90 -18.47
N GLY A 9 -6.52 -4.22 -18.26
CA GLY A 9 -6.12 -5.19 -19.29
C GLY A 9 -4.61 -5.31 -19.52
N LYS A 10 -3.78 -4.47 -18.91
CA LYS A 10 -2.32 -4.54 -18.96
C LYS A 10 -1.75 -5.29 -17.75
N TRP A 11 -0.70 -6.07 -17.98
CA TRP A 11 0.02 -6.81 -16.94
C TRP A 11 1.26 -6.04 -16.51
N TYR A 12 1.46 -5.96 -15.20
CA TYR A 12 2.60 -5.30 -14.58
C TYR A 12 3.33 -6.28 -13.67
N SER A 13 4.62 -6.47 -13.88
CA SER A 13 5.48 -7.17 -12.93
C SER A 13 5.86 -6.24 -11.79
N ILE A 14 5.74 -6.71 -10.56
CA ILE A 14 6.17 -5.97 -9.39
C ILE A 14 7.35 -6.68 -8.76
N LEU A 15 8.40 -5.90 -8.54
CA LEU A 15 9.55 -6.32 -7.75
C LEU A 15 9.43 -5.66 -6.38
N PRO A 16 9.14 -6.43 -5.31
CA PRO A 16 9.15 -5.90 -3.96
C PRO A 16 10.52 -5.32 -3.60
N LYS A 17 10.52 -4.21 -2.87
CA LYS A 17 11.77 -3.69 -2.31
C LYS A 17 12.27 -4.64 -1.22
N PRO A 18 13.60 -4.75 -1.05
CA PRO A 18 14.15 -5.51 0.06
C PRO A 18 13.64 -4.91 1.37
N TYR A 19 13.24 -5.78 2.31
CA TYR A 19 12.71 -5.43 3.63
C TYR A 19 11.35 -4.73 3.66
N GLU A 20 10.63 -4.66 2.54
CA GLU A 20 9.24 -4.19 2.52
C GLU A 20 8.29 -5.40 2.49
N PRO A 21 7.21 -5.41 3.29
CA PRO A 21 6.19 -6.44 3.19
C PRO A 21 5.56 -6.47 1.78
N GLU A 22 5.44 -7.65 1.18
CA GLU A 22 4.93 -7.78 -0.19
C GLU A 22 3.55 -7.12 -0.37
N ARG A 23 2.65 -7.29 0.62
CA ARG A 23 1.31 -6.68 0.63
C ARG A 23 1.36 -5.16 0.52
N GLN A 24 2.31 -4.52 1.20
CA GLN A 24 2.50 -3.07 1.14
C GLN A 24 2.92 -2.66 -0.27
N THR A 25 3.96 -3.32 -0.83
CA THR A 25 4.44 -3.04 -2.18
C THR A 25 3.33 -3.19 -3.23
N TYR A 26 2.50 -4.24 -3.16
CA TYR A 26 1.40 -4.42 -4.11
C TYR A 26 0.34 -3.33 -4.01
N ASN A 27 -0.06 -2.97 -2.80
CA ASN A 27 -1.09 -1.94 -2.60
C ASN A 27 -0.62 -0.59 -3.15
N ILE A 28 0.65 -0.25 -2.88
CA ILE A 28 1.26 1.01 -3.35
C ILE A 28 1.41 0.99 -4.87
N ALA A 29 1.94 -0.08 -5.44
CA ALA A 29 2.10 -0.22 -6.88
C ALA A 29 0.75 -0.17 -7.61
N TYR A 30 -0.28 -0.84 -7.07
CA TYR A 30 -1.63 -0.76 -7.62
C TYR A 30 -2.17 0.67 -7.59
N ALA A 31 -1.97 1.41 -6.49
CA ALA A 31 -2.40 2.81 -6.40
C ALA A 31 -1.69 3.70 -7.42
N ILE A 32 -0.38 3.54 -7.60
CA ILE A 32 0.41 4.27 -8.61
C ILE A 32 -0.12 3.97 -10.02
N ILE A 33 -0.30 2.70 -10.37
CA ILE A 33 -0.72 2.29 -11.72
C ILE A 33 -2.17 2.70 -12.00
N SER A 34 -3.08 2.52 -11.04
CA SER A 34 -4.51 2.76 -11.23
C SER A 34 -4.89 4.24 -11.17
N LYS A 35 -4.24 5.02 -10.30
CA LYS A 35 -4.58 6.44 -10.09
C LYS A 35 -3.62 7.41 -10.79
N GLY A 36 -2.47 6.94 -11.30
CA GLY A 36 -1.46 7.80 -11.93
C GLY A 36 -0.80 8.79 -10.96
N ILE A 37 -0.74 8.45 -9.67
CA ILE A 37 -0.16 9.31 -8.63
C ILE A 37 1.34 9.03 -8.45
N SER A 38 2.07 10.01 -7.89
CA SER A 38 3.48 9.82 -7.58
C SER A 38 3.69 8.81 -6.44
N PRO A 39 4.84 8.13 -6.39
CA PRO A 39 5.16 7.19 -5.31
C PRO A 39 5.03 7.82 -3.92
N GLU A 40 5.49 9.06 -3.74
CA GLU A 40 5.45 9.76 -2.45
C GLU A 40 4.02 9.93 -1.94
N VAL A 41 3.09 10.25 -2.85
CA VAL A 41 1.67 10.38 -2.52
C VAL A 41 1.07 9.02 -2.17
N ALA A 42 1.37 7.97 -2.94
CA ALA A 42 0.88 6.62 -2.69
C ALA A 42 1.31 6.08 -1.32
N TYR A 43 2.58 6.29 -0.93
CA TYR A 43 3.08 5.92 0.41
C TYR A 43 2.35 6.70 1.51
N ARG A 44 2.15 8.02 1.36
CA ARG A 44 1.44 8.84 2.34
C ARG A 44 0.00 8.38 2.54
N GLU A 45 -0.72 8.10 1.45
CA GLU A 45 -2.08 7.58 1.50
C GLU A 45 -2.14 6.23 2.21
N TRP A 46 -1.21 5.33 1.87
CA TRP A 46 -1.15 3.99 2.46
C TRP A 46 -0.95 4.04 3.98
N PHE A 47 0.05 4.80 4.47
CA PHE A 47 0.28 4.99 5.91
C PHE A 47 -0.86 5.75 6.61
N ALA A 48 -1.57 6.63 5.90
CA ALA A 48 -2.76 7.28 6.47
C ALA A 48 -3.89 6.27 6.67
N GLN A 49 -4.08 5.35 5.73
CA GLN A 49 -5.07 4.27 5.87
C GLN A 49 -4.66 3.28 6.96
N GLU A 50 -3.39 2.86 7.00
CA GLU A 50 -2.89 1.93 8.01
C GLU A 50 -3.08 2.48 9.43
N ARG A 51 -2.84 3.79 9.64
CA ARG A 51 -3.12 4.44 10.92
C ARG A 51 -4.59 4.44 11.31
N LYS A 52 -5.50 4.61 10.34
CA LYS A 52 -6.96 4.54 10.57
C LYS A 52 -7.36 3.12 10.95
N ASP A 53 -6.88 2.13 10.21
CA ASP A 53 -7.15 0.72 10.45
C ASP A 53 -6.62 0.29 11.82
N ALA A 54 -5.39 0.69 12.17
CA ALA A 54 -4.81 0.45 13.48
C ALA A 54 -5.61 1.10 14.61
N LYS A 55 -6.10 2.35 14.41
CA LYS A 55 -6.95 3.03 15.40
C LYS A 55 -8.29 2.30 15.60
N LEU A 56 -8.87 1.78 14.54
CA LEU A 56 -10.14 1.04 14.58
C LEU A 56 -9.97 -0.34 15.22
N LEU A 57 -8.92 -1.07 14.86
CA LEU A 57 -8.67 -2.45 15.28
C LEU A 57 -8.05 -2.55 16.67
N TYR A 58 -7.33 -1.51 17.11
CA TYR A 58 -6.66 -1.48 18.42
C TYR A 58 -7.05 -0.23 19.22
N PRO A 59 -8.32 -0.08 19.64
CA PRO A 59 -8.81 1.13 20.33
C PRO A 59 -8.13 1.39 21.68
N SER A 60 -7.63 0.33 22.33
CA SER A 60 -7.00 0.41 23.65
C SER A 60 -5.52 0.79 23.63
N PHE A 61 -4.88 0.81 22.45
CA PHE A 61 -3.43 0.98 22.33
C PHE A 61 -2.98 2.45 22.37
N ARG A 62 -3.91 3.39 22.12
CA ARG A 62 -3.76 4.81 22.42
C ARG A 62 -4.83 5.19 23.43
N LYS A 63 -4.48 5.15 24.72
CA LYS A 63 -5.11 6.07 25.66
C LYS A 63 -4.57 7.45 25.27
N ASP A 64 -5.38 8.21 24.55
CA ASP A 64 -5.13 9.63 24.37
C ASP A 64 -5.28 10.25 25.79
N GLU A 65 -4.16 10.40 26.50
CA GLU A 65 -4.05 11.29 27.67
C GLU A 65 -4.06 12.75 27.23
#